data_AF-A0A7W0RU08-F1
#
_entry.id   AF-A0A7W0RU08-F1
#
_cell.length_a   1.000
_cell.length_b   1.000
_cell.length_c   1.000
_cell.angle_alpha   90.00
_cell.angle_beta   90.00
_cell.angle_gamma   90.00
#
_symmetry.space_group_name_H-M   'P 1'
#
loop_
_entity.id
_entity.type
_entity.pdbx_description
1 polymer ?
#
loop_
_entity_poly.entity_id
_entity_poly.type
_entity_poly.pdbx_seq_one_letter_code
_entity_poly.pdbx_strand_id
1 'polypeptide(L)'
;MSIWTRISEIIGGLAARGEGLIALFDRGRDHPERSVAFTIAVVGLGAKMAKADGRVKPAEVTAFRQVFQIAPEDEAAAARVFNLARQDIAGFDAYAARIARMFRRQPRMLEDILEGLFHIAVADGGYHADEESFLRRVAEIFGIAPATFACVQARLAP
;
A
#
# COMPACT_ATOMS: atom_id res chain seq x y z
N MET A 1 10.14 -1.56 20.84
CA MET A 1 10.50 -1.43 19.41
C MET A 1 9.25 -1.05 18.64
N SER A 2 9.34 -0.07 17.74
CA SER A 2 8.23 0.30 16.88
C SER A 2 7.99 -0.74 15.77
N ILE A 3 6.74 -0.81 15.28
CA ILE A 3 6.37 -1.61 14.13
C ILE A 3 7.18 -1.22 12.89
N TRP A 4 7.55 0.06 12.75
CA TRP A 4 8.33 0.57 11.63
C TRP A 4 9.80 0.14 11.69
N THR A 5 10.41 0.14 12.88
CA THR A 5 11.76 -0.42 13.08
C THR A 5 11.80 -1.90 12.69
N ARG A 6 10.82 -2.67 13.17
CA ARG A 6 10.69 -4.10 12.86
C ARG A 6 10.47 -4.36 11.37
N ILE A 7 9.62 -3.57 10.70
CA ILE A 7 9.41 -3.64 9.25
C ILE A 7 10.73 -3.36 8.51
N SER A 8 11.46 -2.30 8.89
CA SER A 8 12.71 -1.91 8.24
C SER A 8 13.80 -3.00 8.35
N GLU A 9 13.90 -3.69 9.48
CA GLU A 9 14.84 -4.81 9.67
C GLU A 9 14.47 -6.01 8.81
N ILE A 10 13.18 -6.37 8.79
CA ILE A 10 12.66 -7.48 8.00
C ILE A 10 12.93 -7.26 6.51
N ILE A 11 12.66 -6.06 6.00
CA ILE A 11 12.91 -5.72 4.59
C ILE A 11 14.41 -5.66 4.29
N GLY A 12 15.22 -5.09 5.20
CA GLY A 12 16.68 -5.10 5.07
C GLY A 12 17.23 -6.53 4.95
N GLY A 13 16.67 -7.47 5.71
CA GLY A 13 17.00 -8.89 5.62
C GLY A 13 16.62 -9.55 4.29
N LEU A 14 15.51 -9.16 3.65
CA LEU A 14 15.15 -9.63 2.31
C LEU A 14 16.08 -9.06 1.24
N ALA A 15 16.33 -7.75 1.30
CA ALA A 15 17.16 -7.06 0.32
C ALA A 15 18.58 -7.63 0.32
N ALA A 16 19.13 -7.94 1.50
CA ALA A 16 20.42 -8.62 1.65
C ALA A 16 20.45 -10.03 1.04
N ARG A 17 19.29 -10.68 0.89
CA ARG A 17 19.13 -12.01 0.28
C ARG A 17 18.71 -11.95 -1.19
N GLY A 18 18.52 -10.75 -1.74
CA GLY A 18 17.97 -10.56 -3.09
C GLY A 18 16.51 -11.00 -3.23
N GLU A 19 15.78 -11.14 -2.13
CA GLU A 19 14.37 -11.50 -2.14
C GLU A 19 13.49 -10.26 -2.31
N GLY A 20 12.43 -10.38 -3.11
CA GLY A 20 11.41 -9.35 -3.24
C GLY A 20 10.55 -9.24 -1.98
N LEU A 21 9.96 -8.06 -1.78
CA LEU A 21 9.04 -7.78 -0.67
C LEU A 21 7.84 -8.74 -0.64
N ILE A 22 7.45 -9.30 -1.78
CA ILE A 22 6.39 -10.31 -1.87
C ILE A 22 6.70 -11.59 -1.06
N ALA A 23 7.98 -11.92 -0.83
CA ALA A 23 8.41 -13.07 -0.05
C ALA A 23 8.08 -12.93 1.46
N LEU A 24 7.67 -11.74 1.93
CA LEU A 24 7.19 -11.55 3.30
C LEU A 24 5.82 -12.15 3.53
N PHE A 25 4.98 -12.16 2.50
CA PHE A 25 3.64 -12.72 2.65
C PHE A 25 3.64 -14.24 2.83
N ASP A 26 4.74 -14.91 2.48
CA ASP A 26 4.93 -16.35 2.67
C ASP A 26 5.45 -16.71 4.07
N ARG A 27 5.92 -15.71 4.85
CA ARG A 27 6.47 -15.92 6.19
C ARG A 27 5.42 -15.86 7.32
N GLY A 28 4.30 -15.15 7.12
CA GLY A 28 3.34 -14.86 8.19
C GLY A 28 2.13 -15.79 8.30
N ARG A 29 2.25 -16.89 9.06
CA ARG A 29 1.06 -17.59 9.63
C ARG A 29 0.63 -17.05 11.00
N ASP A 30 1.49 -16.30 11.69
CA ASP A 30 1.22 -15.79 13.05
C ASP A 30 0.78 -14.32 13.11
N HIS A 31 -0.08 -14.02 14.09
CA HIS A 31 -0.84 -12.77 14.25
C HIS A 31 -0.08 -11.43 14.08
N PRO A 32 1.16 -11.24 14.60
CA PRO A 32 1.88 -9.97 14.45
C PRO A 32 2.51 -9.76 13.06
N GLU A 33 2.76 -10.84 12.31
CA GLU A 33 3.33 -10.74 10.96
C GLU A 33 2.30 -10.31 9.92
N ARG A 34 1.00 -10.50 10.21
CA ARG A 34 -0.09 -9.96 9.39
C ARG A 34 -0.13 -8.45 9.42
N SER A 35 0.12 -7.81 10.57
CA SER A 35 0.18 -6.34 10.68
C SER A 35 1.38 -5.78 9.91
N VAL A 36 2.54 -6.43 9.99
CA VAL A 36 3.76 -6.05 9.25
C VAL A 36 3.58 -6.26 7.75
N ALA A 37 3.10 -7.43 7.32
CA ALA A 37 2.82 -7.72 5.92
C ALA A 37 1.72 -6.79 5.37
N PHE A 38 0.70 -6.46 6.16
CA PHE A 38 -0.32 -5.47 5.82
C PHE A 38 0.30 -4.09 5.61
N THR A 39 1.05 -3.55 6.58
CA THR A 39 1.68 -2.23 6.44
C THR A 39 2.53 -2.19 5.18
N ILE A 40 3.34 -3.22 4.93
CA ILE A 40 4.17 -3.32 3.72
C ILE A 40 3.34 -3.47 2.45
N ALA A 41 2.19 -4.14 2.49
CA ALA A 41 1.32 -4.28 1.34
C ALA A 41 0.64 -2.96 0.96
N VAL A 42 0.18 -2.20 1.96
CA VAL A 42 -0.43 -0.89 1.74
C VAL A 42 0.64 0.14 1.35
N VAL A 43 1.84 0.09 1.96
CA VAL A 43 3.01 0.87 1.51
C VAL A 43 3.38 0.50 0.06
N GLY A 44 3.39 -0.80 -0.23
CA GLY A 44 3.64 -1.39 -1.54
C GLY A 44 2.71 -0.84 -2.61
N LEU A 45 1.41 -0.91 -2.35
CA LEU A 45 0.38 -0.40 -3.26
C LEU A 45 0.45 1.12 -3.41
N GLY A 46 0.59 1.87 -2.31
CA GLY A 46 0.74 3.33 -2.36
C GLY A 46 1.97 3.77 -3.15
N ALA A 47 3.10 3.09 -2.99
CA ALA A 47 4.33 3.37 -3.73
C ALA A 47 4.24 2.98 -5.22
N LYS A 48 3.45 1.96 -5.56
CA LYS A 48 3.19 1.57 -6.95
C LYS A 48 2.25 2.55 -7.65
N MET A 49 1.26 3.06 -6.92
CA MET A 49 0.33 4.09 -7.36
C MET A 49 1.06 5.43 -7.60
N ALA A 50 1.89 5.88 -6.65
CA ALA A 50 2.75 7.07 -6.79
C ALA A 50 3.84 6.95 -7.89
N LYS A 51 3.93 5.80 -8.57
CA LYS A 51 4.82 5.57 -9.70
C LYS A 51 4.06 5.48 -11.03
N ALA A 52 2.73 5.46 -11.02
CA ALA A 52 1.93 5.32 -12.25
C ALA A 52 2.23 6.43 -13.27
N ASP A 53 2.53 7.65 -12.81
CA ASP A 53 2.94 8.81 -13.61
C ASP A 53 4.47 8.94 -13.83
N GLY A 54 5.25 8.05 -13.20
CA GLY A 54 6.71 7.99 -13.27
C GLY A 54 7.47 8.93 -12.32
N ARG A 55 6.82 9.73 -11.45
CA ARG A 55 7.52 10.65 -10.53
C ARG A 55 6.83 10.82 -9.18
N VAL A 56 7.48 10.34 -8.12
CA VAL A 56 7.04 10.60 -6.74
C VAL A 56 7.22 12.07 -6.37
N LYS A 57 6.15 12.74 -5.93
CA LYS A 57 6.14 14.11 -5.44
C LYS A 57 6.30 14.13 -3.91
N PRO A 58 6.99 15.13 -3.32
CA PRO A 58 7.10 15.27 -1.87
C PRO A 58 5.75 15.33 -1.12
N ALA A 59 4.71 15.84 -1.80
CA ALA A 59 3.34 15.89 -1.28
C ALA A 59 2.77 14.48 -1.03
N GLU A 60 3.05 13.52 -1.92
CA GLU A 60 2.58 12.13 -1.79
C GLU A 60 3.25 11.43 -0.61
N VAL A 61 4.55 11.66 -0.41
CA VAL A 61 5.27 11.11 0.77
C VAL A 61 4.71 11.71 2.06
N THR A 62 4.30 12.98 2.03
CA THR A 62 3.69 13.64 3.19
C THR A 62 2.29 13.10 3.47
N ALA A 63 1.45 12.96 2.44
CA ALA A 63 0.12 12.38 2.54
C ALA A 63 0.18 10.92 3.01
N PHE A 64 1.14 10.16 2.49
CA PHE A 64 1.45 8.81 2.95
C PHE A 64 1.74 8.78 4.46
N ARG A 65 2.58 9.68 4.97
CA ARG A 65 2.86 9.75 6.42
C ARG A 65 1.63 10.08 7.25
N GLN A 66 0.77 10.98 6.76
CA GLN A 66 -0.45 11.40 7.46
C GLN A 66 -1.48 10.27 7.52
N VAL A 67 -1.71 9.56 6.41
CA VAL A 67 -2.66 8.43 6.33
C VAL A 67 -2.25 7.31 7.29
N PHE A 68 -0.95 7.03 7.41
CA PHE A 68 -0.44 5.97 8.28
C PHE A 68 -0.12 6.41 9.71
N GLN A 69 -0.40 7.68 10.07
CA GLN A 69 -0.12 8.25 11.40
C GLN A 69 1.28 7.89 11.93
N ILE A 70 2.29 8.08 11.08
CA ILE A 70 3.66 7.66 11.38
C ILE A 70 4.25 8.65 12.40
N ALA A 71 4.73 8.13 13.52
CA ALA A 71 5.40 8.95 14.53
C ALA A 71 6.72 9.54 13.96
N PRO A 72 7.14 10.75 14.37
CA PRO A 72 8.36 11.39 13.86
C PRO A 72 9.61 10.50 13.92
N GLU A 73 9.74 9.72 14.99
CA GLU A 73 10.83 8.76 15.22
C GLU A 73 10.87 7.60 14.19
N ASP A 74 9.74 7.31 13.56
CA ASP A 74 9.56 6.20 12.62
C ASP A 74 9.60 6.64 11.15
N GLU A 75 9.63 7.96 10.88
CA GLU A 75 9.62 8.50 9.52
C GLU A 75 10.75 7.96 8.65
N ALA A 76 11.96 7.86 9.21
CA ALA A 76 13.12 7.37 8.49
C ALA A 76 12.96 5.88 8.12
N ALA A 77 12.36 5.09 9.01
CA ALA A 77 12.07 3.69 8.74
C ALA A 77 10.99 3.57 7.66
N ALA A 78 9.87 4.28 7.80
CA ALA A 78 8.79 4.30 6.82
C ALA A 78 9.25 4.74 5.42
N ALA A 79 10.08 5.78 5.33
CA ALA A 79 10.64 6.25 4.08
C ALA A 79 11.50 5.17 3.38
N ARG A 80 12.23 4.35 4.14
CA ARG A 80 12.98 3.21 3.58
C ARG A 80 12.06 2.15 3.01
N VAL A 81 10.99 1.78 3.75
CA VAL A 81 9.97 0.82 3.28
C VAL A 81 9.36 1.30 1.97
N PHE A 82 8.94 2.55 1.93
CA PHE A 82 8.32 3.17 0.75
C PHE A 82 9.26 3.16 -0.47
N ASN A 83 10.52 3.53 -0.26
CA ASN A 83 11.52 3.51 -1.33
C ASN A 83 11.81 2.10 -1.87
N LEU A 84 11.83 1.10 -0.99
CA LEU A 84 12.06 -0.30 -1.37
C LEU A 84 10.85 -0.88 -2.12
N ALA A 85 9.63 -0.58 -1.67
CA ALA A 85 8.40 -0.91 -2.38
C ALA A 85 8.38 -0.37 -3.81
N ARG A 86 8.92 0.83 -4.03
CA ARG A 86 9.04 1.46 -5.36
C ARG A 86 10.03 0.74 -6.29
N GLN A 87 11.08 0.16 -5.72
CA GLN A 87 12.15 -0.55 -6.44
C GLN A 87 11.79 -2.01 -6.72
N ASP A 88 10.79 -2.56 -6.04
CA ASP A 88 10.34 -3.93 -6.28
C ASP A 88 9.88 -4.11 -7.73
N ILE A 89 10.23 -5.24 -8.33
CA ILE A 89 9.90 -5.63 -9.70
C ILE A 89 8.49 -6.20 -9.76
N ALA A 90 7.97 -6.77 -8.66
CA ALA A 90 6.62 -7.33 -8.62
C ALA A 90 5.55 -6.26 -8.94
N GLY A 91 4.59 -6.62 -9.79
CA GLY A 91 3.45 -5.76 -10.14
C GLY A 91 2.50 -5.53 -8.97
N PHE A 92 1.74 -4.43 -9.01
CA PHE A 92 0.78 -4.07 -7.95
C PHE A 92 -0.35 -5.10 -7.82
N ASP A 93 -0.68 -5.80 -8.90
CA ASP A 93 -1.66 -6.87 -8.99
C ASP A 93 -1.27 -8.09 -8.13
N ALA A 94 0.01 -8.46 -8.13
CA ALA A 94 0.52 -9.54 -7.28
C ALA A 94 0.37 -9.20 -5.79
N TYR A 95 0.61 -7.93 -5.42
CA TYR A 95 0.37 -7.42 -4.08
C TYR A 95 -1.11 -7.44 -3.72
N ALA A 96 -1.96 -6.85 -4.57
CA ALA A 96 -3.39 -6.78 -4.35
C ALA A 96 -3.99 -8.18 -4.16
N ALA A 97 -3.58 -9.16 -4.97
CA ALA A 97 -4.07 -10.53 -4.88
C ALA A 97 -3.69 -11.20 -3.56
N ARG A 98 -2.52 -10.86 -3.01
CA ARG A 98 -2.06 -11.38 -1.72
C ARG A 98 -2.79 -10.76 -0.55
N ILE A 99 -3.06 -9.46 -0.60
CA ILE A 99 -3.90 -8.75 0.38
C ILE A 99 -5.32 -9.31 0.37
N ALA A 100 -5.94 -9.42 -0.81
CA ALA A 100 -7.28 -9.99 -0.97
C ALA A 100 -7.39 -11.38 -0.32
N ARG A 101 -6.37 -12.23 -0.55
CA ARG A 101 -6.31 -13.56 0.06
C ARG A 101 -6.19 -13.51 1.59
N MET A 102 -5.40 -12.59 2.12
CA MET A 102 -5.18 -12.42 3.56
C MET A 102 -6.45 -11.95 4.27
N PHE A 103 -7.19 -11.00 3.67
CA PHE A 103 -8.39 -10.39 4.24
C PHE A 103 -9.69 -10.91 3.63
N ARG A 104 -9.68 -12.08 2.98
CA ARG A 104 -10.87 -12.69 2.36
C ARG A 104 -12.08 -12.86 3.30
N ARG A 105 -11.85 -12.88 4.63
CA ARG A 105 -12.89 -12.99 5.67
C ARG A 105 -13.21 -11.65 6.35
N GLN A 106 -12.60 -10.57 5.89
CA GLN A 106 -12.67 -9.22 6.46
C GLN A 106 -12.87 -8.19 5.33
N PRO A 107 -14.02 -8.23 4.62
CA PRO A 107 -14.26 -7.38 3.45
C PRO A 107 -14.18 -5.88 3.76
N ARG A 108 -14.60 -5.47 4.97
CA ARG A 108 -14.46 -4.08 5.43
C ARG A 108 -13.01 -3.59 5.44
N MET A 109 -12.05 -4.45 5.81
CA MET A 109 -10.64 -4.08 5.78
C MET A 109 -10.16 -3.83 4.34
N LEU A 110 -10.68 -4.57 3.35
CA LEU A 110 -10.34 -4.35 1.95
C LEU A 110 -10.91 -3.02 1.43
N GLU A 111 -12.11 -2.65 1.89
CA GLU A 111 -12.73 -1.35 1.62
C GLU A 111 -11.92 -0.22 2.25
N ASP A 112 -11.53 -0.33 3.53
CA ASP A 112 -10.71 0.66 4.25
C ASP A 112 -9.35 0.88 3.55
N ILE A 113 -8.72 -0.20 3.07
CA ILE A 113 -7.47 -0.11 2.29
C ILE A 113 -7.70 0.66 0.98
N LEU A 114 -8.77 0.33 0.26
CA LEU A 114 -9.10 1.00 -0.99
C LEU A 114 -9.36 2.51 -0.76
N GLU A 115 -10.09 2.86 0.30
CA GLU A 115 -10.35 4.25 0.69
C GLU A 115 -9.04 5.00 1.03
N GLY A 116 -8.13 4.34 1.76
CA GLY A 116 -6.79 4.89 2.02
C GLY A 116 -5.96 5.12 0.76
N LEU A 117 -6.07 4.23 -0.24
CA LEU A 117 -5.41 4.44 -1.53
C LEU A 117 -6.01 5.61 -2.30
N PHE A 118 -7.34 5.77 -2.30
CA PHE A 118 -7.99 6.96 -2.87
C PHE A 118 -7.48 8.25 -2.24
N HIS A 119 -7.37 8.30 -0.92
CA HIS A 119 -6.84 9.46 -0.20
C HIS A 119 -5.42 9.85 -0.62
N ILE A 120 -4.56 8.87 -0.91
CA ILE A 120 -3.19 9.13 -1.37
C ILE A 120 -3.20 9.61 -2.82
N ALA A 121 -4.04 9.02 -3.69
CA ALA A 121 -4.14 9.42 -5.10
C ALA A 121 -4.56 10.89 -5.24
N VAL A 122 -5.57 11.32 -4.50
CA VAL A 122 -6.09 12.70 -4.59
C VAL A 122 -5.24 13.74 -3.84
N ALA A 123 -4.18 13.31 -3.15
CA ALA A 123 -3.43 14.17 -2.24
C ALA A 123 -2.63 15.28 -2.93
N ASP A 124 -2.30 15.12 -4.21
CA ASP A 124 -1.58 16.13 -4.99
C ASP A 124 -2.51 17.15 -5.66
N GLY A 125 -3.82 17.04 -5.40
CA GLY A 125 -4.87 17.92 -5.92
C GLY A 125 -5.40 17.54 -7.29
N GLY A 126 -4.98 16.40 -7.85
CA GLY A 126 -5.53 15.81 -9.07
C GLY A 126 -5.98 14.37 -8.85
N TYR A 127 -6.93 13.92 -9.68
CA TYR A 127 -7.24 12.50 -9.83
C TYR A 127 -7.08 12.15 -11.30
N HIS A 128 -6.07 11.35 -11.61
CA HIS A 128 -5.65 11.08 -12.99
C HIS A 128 -6.22 9.75 -13.51
N ALA A 129 -6.34 9.63 -14.85
CA ALA A 129 -6.90 8.43 -15.48
C ALA A 129 -6.10 7.15 -15.19
N ASP A 130 -4.79 7.27 -15.00
CA ASP A 130 -3.91 6.14 -14.66
C ASP A 130 -4.14 5.65 -13.22
N GLU A 131 -4.41 6.57 -12.29
CA GLU A 131 -4.75 6.28 -10.89
C GLU A 131 -6.13 5.64 -10.80
N GLU A 132 -7.10 6.14 -11.57
CA GLU A 132 -8.42 5.52 -11.67
C GLU A 132 -8.32 4.08 -12.18
N SER A 133 -7.55 3.88 -13.25
CA SER A 133 -7.34 2.55 -13.84
C SER A 133 -6.67 1.60 -12.83
N PHE A 134 -5.69 2.10 -12.08
CA PHE A 134 -5.02 1.37 -11.01
C PHE A 134 -5.99 0.99 -9.89
N LEU A 135 -6.72 1.94 -9.32
CA LEU A 135 -7.64 1.73 -8.20
C LEU A 135 -8.79 0.81 -8.59
N ARG A 136 -9.33 0.97 -9.81
CA ARG A 136 -10.37 0.09 -10.34
C ARG A 136 -9.87 -1.35 -10.43
N ARG A 137 -8.63 -1.55 -10.91
CA ARG A 137 -8.01 -2.88 -10.97
C ARG A 137 -7.76 -3.48 -9.58
N VAL A 138 -7.35 -2.67 -8.61
CA VAL A 138 -7.20 -3.12 -7.21
C VAL A 138 -8.56 -3.52 -6.61
N ALA A 139 -9.61 -2.73 -6.85
CA ALA A 139 -10.96 -3.02 -6.39
C ALA A 139 -11.50 -4.34 -6.96
N GLU A 140 -11.26 -4.61 -8.26
CA GLU A 140 -11.58 -5.89 -8.89
C GLU A 140 -10.89 -7.06 -8.17
N ILE A 141 -9.59 -6.93 -7.88
CA ILE A 141 -8.81 -7.97 -7.21
C ILE A 141 -9.28 -8.19 -5.76
N PHE A 142 -9.73 -7.12 -5.09
CA PHE A 142 -10.32 -7.19 -3.76
C PHE A 142 -11.74 -7.77 -3.77
N GLY A 143 -12.38 -7.87 -4.93
CA GLY A 143 -13.76 -8.31 -5.07
C GLY A 143 -14.77 -7.26 -4.62
N ILE A 144 -14.40 -5.97 -4.68
CA ILE A 144 -15.26 -4.84 -4.31
C ILE A 144 -16.21 -4.55 -5.48
N ALA A 145 -17.50 -4.40 -5.17
CA ALA A 145 -18.51 -4.13 -6.19
C ALA A 145 -18.30 -2.76 -6.85
N PRO A 146 -18.60 -2.61 -8.16
CA PRO A 146 -18.45 -1.33 -8.87
C PRO A 146 -19.24 -0.17 -8.23
N ALA A 147 -20.40 -0.45 -7.64
CA ALA A 147 -21.21 0.54 -6.94
C ALA A 147 -20.50 1.08 -5.68
N THR A 148 -19.83 0.20 -4.92
CA THR A 148 -19.04 0.59 -3.74
C THR A 148 -17.84 1.44 -4.17
N PHE A 149 -17.14 1.05 -5.23
CA PHE A 149 -16.04 1.83 -5.80
C PHE A 149 -16.50 3.24 -6.19
N ALA A 150 -17.60 3.35 -6.93
CA ALA A 150 -18.15 4.64 -7.36
C ALA A 150 -18.56 5.53 -6.17
N CYS A 151 -19.07 4.94 -5.09
CA CYS A 151 -19.41 5.67 -3.87
C CYS A 151 -18.16 6.25 -3.16
N VAL A 152 -17.08 5.47 -3.10
CA VAL A 152 -15.80 5.94 -2.53
C VAL A 152 -15.19 7.01 -3.42
N GLN A 153 -15.17 6.80 -4.75
CA GLN A 153 -14.68 7.77 -5.72
C GLN A 153 -15.42 9.10 -5.61
N ALA A 154 -16.75 9.11 -5.61
CA ALA A 154 -17.55 10.33 -5.53
C ALA A 154 -17.35 11.12 -4.21
N ARG A 155 -16.90 10.45 -3.14
CA ARG A 155 -16.63 11.09 -1.84
C ARG A 155 -15.27 11.75 -1.77
N LEU A 156 -14.26 11.14 -2.41
CA LEU A 156 -12.86 11.50 -2.24
C LEU A 156 -12.23 12.18 -3.47
N ALA A 157 -12.77 11.93 -4.67
CA ALA A 157 -12.31 12.45 -5.95
C ALA A 157 -13.48 13.05 -6.77
N PRO A 158 -14.06 14.20 -6.33
CA PRO A 158 -15.16 14.86 -7.03
C PRO A 158 -14.75 15.53 -8.35
#